data_AF-A0A8C3S8H6-F1
#
_entry.id   AF-A0A8C3S8H6-F1
#
_cell.length_a   1.000
_cell.length_b   1.000
_cell.length_c   1.000
_cell.angle_alpha   90.00
_cell.angle_beta   90.00
_cell.angle_gamma   90.00
#
_symmetry.space_group_name_H-M   'P 1'
#
loop_
_entity.id
_entity.type
_entity.pdbx_description
1 polymer ?
#
loop_
_entity_poly.entity_id
_entity_poly.type
_entity_poly.pdbx_seq_one_letter_code
_entity_poly.pdbx_strand_id
1 'polypeptide(L)'
;IRHLPFPLIPAGLDGLAERCAQYKKDGVDFGKWRAVLKITDTTPSTLAIQENANSLARYASICQQHGLVPIVEPEILPDGDHDLHRCQYVTEKVLAAVYKALNDHHVYLEGTLLKPNMVTAGHSCPKKYTPQEVAMATVTALHRTVPAAVPGICFLSGGQSEEEASLNLNAINKCPLPKPWKLTFSYGRALQASALAAWSGKPENKKATQEAFCKRAQINGLACKGQYIVSGKSDAAAKQSLFTASYTY
;
A
#
# COMPACT_ATOMS: atom_id res chain seq x y z
N ILE A 1 21.29 13.04 -18.03
CA ILE A 1 20.13 12.13 -18.28
C ILE A 1 19.46 11.65 -16.98
N ARG A 2 20.18 11.42 -15.86
CA ARG A 2 19.60 10.98 -14.55
C ARG A 2 18.91 12.06 -13.68
N HIS A 3 18.75 13.29 -14.17
CA HIS A 3 18.15 14.42 -13.42
C HIS A 3 16.98 15.09 -14.14
N LEU A 4 16.47 14.48 -15.21
CA LEU A 4 15.24 14.96 -15.85
C LEU A 4 14.05 14.34 -15.11
N PRO A 5 12.99 15.12 -14.80
CA PRO A 5 11.83 14.68 -14.03
C PRO A 5 10.91 13.82 -14.92
N PHE A 6 11.42 12.69 -15.41
CA PHE A 6 10.60 11.75 -16.15
C PHE A 6 9.73 10.97 -15.17
N PRO A 7 8.42 10.83 -15.45
CA PRO A 7 7.55 10.01 -14.63
C PRO A 7 8.05 8.57 -14.61
N LEU A 8 8.08 7.95 -13.43
CA LEU A 8 8.22 6.50 -13.34
C LEU A 8 6.88 5.91 -13.79
N ILE A 9 6.87 5.33 -14.99
CA ILE A 9 5.71 4.66 -15.57
C ILE A 9 5.94 3.15 -15.49
N PRO A 10 5.00 2.38 -14.92
CA PRO A 10 5.13 0.93 -14.86
C PRO A 10 5.15 0.30 -16.26
N ALA A 11 6.12 -0.59 -16.48
CA ALA A 11 6.23 -1.41 -17.69
C ALA A 11 5.61 -2.80 -17.47
N GLY A 12 5.28 -3.50 -18.57
CA GLY A 12 4.86 -4.92 -18.56
C GLY A 12 3.43 -5.20 -19.03
N LEU A 13 2.74 -4.23 -19.64
CA LEU A 13 1.42 -4.48 -20.25
C LEU A 13 1.54 -5.40 -21.46
N ASP A 14 2.69 -5.39 -22.14
CA ASP A 14 2.99 -6.28 -23.25
C ASP A 14 2.93 -7.75 -22.78
N GLY A 15 2.14 -8.56 -23.48
CA GLY A 15 1.92 -9.96 -23.16
C GLY A 15 1.15 -10.22 -21.86
N LEU A 16 0.55 -9.19 -21.24
CA LEU A 16 -0.13 -9.36 -19.94
C LEU A 16 -1.36 -10.26 -20.04
N ALA A 17 -2.12 -10.19 -21.14
CA ALA A 17 -3.30 -11.02 -21.37
C ALA A 17 -2.95 -12.52 -21.36
N GLU A 18 -1.91 -12.90 -22.10
CA GLU A 18 -1.41 -14.27 -22.18
C GLU A 18 -0.89 -14.75 -20.82
N ARG A 19 -0.16 -13.88 -20.09
CA ARG A 19 0.29 -14.21 -18.73
C ARG A 19 -0.88 -14.38 -17.77
N CYS A 20 -1.88 -13.49 -17.79
CA CYS A 20 -3.07 -13.63 -16.95
C CYS A 20 -3.83 -14.93 -17.25
N ALA A 21 -4.03 -15.25 -18.53
CA ALA A 21 -4.66 -16.50 -18.93
C ALA A 21 -3.89 -17.74 -18.42
N GLN A 22 -2.55 -17.71 -18.50
CA GLN A 22 -1.71 -18.78 -17.99
C GLN A 22 -1.78 -18.87 -16.45
N TYR A 23 -1.60 -17.75 -15.75
CA TYR A 23 -1.68 -17.72 -14.29
C TYR A 23 -3.04 -18.20 -13.77
N LYS A 24 -4.13 -17.89 -14.48
CA LYS A 24 -5.44 -18.42 -14.11
C LYS A 24 -5.50 -19.94 -14.23
N LYS A 25 -4.94 -20.53 -15.28
CA LYS A 25 -4.81 -22.00 -15.43
C LYS A 25 -3.95 -22.61 -14.33
N ASP A 26 -2.95 -21.88 -13.85
CA ASP A 26 -2.06 -22.29 -12.77
C ASP A 26 -2.66 -22.08 -11.36
N GLY A 27 -3.89 -21.58 -11.25
CA GLY A 27 -4.62 -21.42 -9.99
C GLY A 27 -4.48 -20.06 -9.30
N VAL A 28 -4.00 -19.03 -10.01
CA VAL A 28 -3.92 -17.66 -9.48
C VAL A 28 -5.24 -16.92 -9.67
N ASP A 29 -5.78 -16.36 -8.58
CA ASP A 29 -7.08 -15.65 -8.59
C ASP A 29 -6.97 -14.12 -8.54
N PHE A 30 -5.79 -13.57 -8.26
CA PHE A 30 -5.58 -12.13 -8.21
C PHE A 30 -4.19 -11.74 -8.73
N GLY A 31 -4.09 -10.55 -9.30
CA GLY A 31 -2.82 -9.94 -9.68
C GLY A 31 -2.51 -8.72 -8.81
N LYS A 32 -1.28 -8.21 -8.90
CA LYS A 32 -0.88 -6.94 -8.28
C LYS A 32 -0.01 -6.13 -9.23
N TRP A 33 -0.30 -4.85 -9.35
CA TRP A 33 0.49 -3.93 -10.17
C TRP A 33 0.82 -2.64 -9.44
N ARG A 34 2.11 -2.32 -9.35
CA ARG A 34 2.64 -1.17 -8.61
C ARG A 34 2.98 -0.01 -9.54
N ALA A 35 2.33 1.11 -9.30
CA ALA A 35 2.72 2.45 -9.73
C ALA A 35 3.47 3.16 -8.60
N VAL A 36 4.41 4.03 -8.96
CA VAL A 36 5.24 4.76 -7.98
C VAL A 36 5.20 6.24 -8.28
N LEU A 37 4.80 7.03 -7.28
CA LEU A 37 4.78 8.48 -7.33
C LEU A 37 5.63 9.04 -6.19
N LYS A 38 6.21 10.22 -6.41
CA LYS A 38 7.06 10.89 -5.42
C LYS A 38 6.52 12.28 -5.12
N ILE A 39 6.62 12.69 -3.86
CA ILE A 39 6.33 14.06 -3.44
C ILE A 39 7.63 14.85 -3.44
N THR A 40 7.63 15.96 -4.17
CA THR A 40 8.63 17.02 -4.08
C THR A 40 7.91 18.37 -4.25
N ASP A 41 8.66 19.46 -4.35
CA ASP A 41 8.11 20.79 -4.66
C ASP A 41 7.32 20.81 -5.98
N THR A 42 7.74 20.00 -6.95
CA THR A 42 7.17 19.96 -8.31
C THR A 42 6.55 18.61 -8.70
N THR A 43 6.61 17.60 -7.83
CA THR A 43 6.08 16.25 -8.09
C THR A 43 5.08 15.80 -7.02
N PRO A 44 4.11 14.93 -7.39
CA PRO A 44 3.90 14.33 -8.70
C PRO A 44 3.33 15.33 -9.71
N SER A 45 3.89 15.34 -10.93
CA SER A 45 3.38 16.17 -12.02
C SER A 45 2.06 15.62 -12.55
N THR A 46 1.27 16.45 -13.22
CA THR A 46 0.02 16.02 -13.88
C THR A 46 0.25 14.82 -14.80
N LEU A 47 1.34 14.87 -15.60
CA LEU A 47 1.73 13.76 -16.49
C LEU A 47 1.98 12.47 -15.70
N ALA A 48 2.76 12.54 -14.60
CA ALA A 48 3.05 11.36 -13.78
C ALA A 48 1.78 10.73 -13.21
N ILE A 49 0.83 11.55 -12.75
CA ILE A 49 -0.46 11.08 -12.23
C ILE A 49 -1.27 10.40 -13.35
N GLN A 50 -1.41 11.05 -14.50
CA GLN A 50 -2.22 10.55 -15.61
C GLN A 50 -1.67 9.23 -16.19
N GLU A 51 -0.37 9.15 -16.42
CA GLU A 51 0.27 7.94 -16.99
C GLU A 51 0.16 6.74 -16.03
N ASN A 52 0.40 6.96 -14.73
CA ASN A 52 0.26 5.89 -13.74
C ASN A 52 -1.20 5.44 -13.59
N ALA A 53 -2.15 6.38 -13.55
CA ALA A 53 -3.58 6.05 -13.47
C ALA A 53 -4.05 5.25 -14.70
N ASN A 54 -3.64 5.67 -15.91
CA ASN A 54 -3.99 4.99 -17.15
C ASN A 54 -3.36 3.59 -17.23
N SER A 55 -2.09 3.44 -16.84
CA SER A 55 -1.40 2.14 -16.80
C SER A 55 -2.09 1.16 -15.84
N LEU A 56 -2.44 1.63 -14.63
CA LEU A 56 -3.19 0.84 -13.65
C LEU A 56 -4.58 0.41 -14.16
N ALA A 57 -5.28 1.29 -14.87
CA ALA A 57 -6.59 1.00 -15.42
C ALA A 57 -6.54 -0.05 -16.54
N ARG A 58 -5.55 0.05 -17.44
CA ARG A 58 -5.29 -0.97 -18.48
C ARG A 58 -4.95 -2.32 -17.86
N TYR A 59 -4.06 -2.33 -16.87
CA TYR A 59 -3.72 -3.52 -16.11
C TYR A 59 -4.98 -4.18 -15.49
N ALA A 60 -5.82 -3.38 -14.81
CA ALA A 60 -7.00 -3.88 -14.13
C ALA A 60 -8.02 -4.47 -15.11
N SER A 61 -8.26 -3.79 -16.24
CA SER A 61 -9.15 -4.26 -17.30
C SER A 61 -8.69 -5.62 -17.86
N ILE A 62 -7.38 -5.77 -18.16
CA ILE A 62 -6.82 -7.03 -18.64
C ILE A 62 -6.95 -8.15 -17.60
N CYS A 63 -6.66 -7.89 -16.32
CA CYS A 63 -6.85 -8.89 -15.27
C CYS A 63 -8.31 -9.40 -15.21
N GLN A 64 -9.28 -8.50 -15.25
CA GLN A 64 -10.70 -8.86 -15.16
C GLN A 64 -11.17 -9.69 -16.35
N GLN A 65 -10.71 -9.39 -17.57
CA GLN A 65 -11.01 -10.18 -18.78
C GLN A 65 -10.55 -11.64 -18.67
N HIS A 66 -9.53 -11.91 -17.83
CA HIS A 66 -8.98 -13.24 -17.62
C HIS A 66 -9.34 -13.85 -16.25
N GLY A 67 -10.29 -13.26 -15.53
CA GLY A 67 -10.79 -13.80 -14.26
C GLY A 67 -9.82 -13.66 -13.08
N LEU A 68 -8.94 -12.66 -13.11
CA LEU A 68 -8.09 -12.27 -11.99
C LEU A 68 -8.62 -10.99 -11.36
N VAL A 69 -8.68 -10.93 -10.03
CA VAL A 69 -8.94 -9.70 -9.28
C VAL A 69 -7.68 -8.81 -9.33
N PRO A 70 -7.73 -7.59 -9.88
CA PRO A 70 -6.58 -6.69 -9.85
C PRO A 70 -6.46 -5.97 -8.50
N ILE A 71 -5.28 -6.07 -7.88
CA ILE A 71 -4.86 -5.17 -6.81
C ILE A 71 -4.18 -3.95 -7.46
N VAL A 72 -4.85 -2.80 -7.37
CA VAL A 72 -4.42 -1.51 -7.90
C VAL A 72 -3.53 -0.81 -6.86
N GLU A 73 -2.23 -0.68 -7.10
CA GLU A 73 -1.25 -0.15 -6.13
C GLU A 73 -0.61 1.17 -6.62
N PRO A 74 -1.25 2.35 -6.42
CA PRO A 74 -0.65 3.65 -6.67
C PRO A 74 0.15 4.12 -5.44
N GLU A 75 1.38 3.61 -5.26
CA GLU A 75 2.20 3.97 -4.10
C GLU A 75 2.79 5.38 -4.24
N ILE A 76 2.43 6.27 -3.31
CA ILE A 76 3.13 7.53 -3.10
C ILE A 76 4.23 7.29 -2.06
N LEU A 77 5.48 7.51 -2.47
CA LEU A 77 6.65 7.27 -1.63
C LEU A 77 6.70 8.24 -0.43
N PRO A 78 7.14 7.77 0.75
CA PRO A 78 7.33 8.62 1.93
C PRO A 78 8.64 9.42 1.87
N ASP A 79 9.42 9.36 0.78
CA ASP A 79 10.65 10.14 0.62
C ASP A 79 10.38 11.65 0.74
N GLY A 80 11.21 12.35 1.51
CA GLY A 80 11.15 13.81 1.67
C GLY A 80 10.79 14.26 3.09
N ASP A 81 10.68 15.57 3.26
CA ASP A 81 10.39 16.28 4.52
C ASP A 81 8.97 16.86 4.59
N HIS A 82 8.15 16.59 3.56
CA HIS A 82 6.77 17.03 3.46
C HIS A 82 5.93 16.60 4.68
N ASP A 83 4.95 17.43 5.05
CA ASP A 83 4.09 17.15 6.18
C ASP A 83 2.92 16.20 5.85
N LEU A 84 2.14 15.84 6.87
CA LEU A 84 0.99 14.96 6.74
C LEU A 84 -0.06 15.52 5.77
N HIS A 85 -0.27 16.84 5.79
CA HIS A 85 -1.28 17.51 4.97
C HIS A 85 -0.90 17.50 3.49
N ARG A 86 0.38 17.68 3.17
CA ARG A 86 0.89 17.54 1.80
C ARG A 86 0.71 16.12 1.28
N CYS A 87 1.01 15.11 2.09
CA CYS A 87 0.77 13.72 1.73
C CYS A 87 -0.74 13.44 1.50
N GLN A 88 -1.61 13.98 2.36
CA GLN A 88 -3.06 13.85 2.20
C GLN A 88 -3.53 14.47 0.88
N TYR A 89 -3.11 15.71 0.60
CA TYR A 89 -3.44 16.42 -0.63
C TYR A 89 -3.03 15.63 -1.88
N VAL A 90 -1.80 15.12 -1.92
CA VAL A 90 -1.31 14.35 -3.05
C VAL A 90 -2.05 13.02 -3.18
N THR A 91 -2.31 12.34 -2.06
CA THR A 91 -3.09 11.09 -2.04
C THR A 91 -4.49 11.30 -2.63
N GLU A 92 -5.18 12.37 -2.24
CA GLU A 92 -6.50 12.70 -2.80
C GLU A 92 -6.45 12.95 -4.31
N LYS A 93 -5.44 13.69 -4.80
CA LYS A 93 -5.27 13.96 -6.24
C LYS A 93 -4.98 12.69 -7.04
N VAL A 94 -4.11 11.83 -6.53
CA VAL A 94 -3.73 10.57 -7.20
C VAL A 94 -4.91 9.61 -7.24
N LEU A 95 -5.58 9.38 -6.10
CA LEU A 95 -6.70 8.44 -6.04
C LEU A 95 -7.89 8.91 -6.89
N ALA A 96 -8.19 10.21 -6.93
CA ALA A 96 -9.21 10.74 -7.83
C ALA A 96 -8.91 10.45 -9.31
N ALA A 97 -7.66 10.63 -9.73
CA ALA A 97 -7.23 10.31 -11.09
C ALA A 97 -7.28 8.81 -11.39
N VAL A 98 -6.86 7.97 -10.43
CA VAL A 98 -6.93 6.50 -10.55
C VAL A 98 -8.37 6.05 -10.74
N TYR A 99 -9.31 6.47 -9.89
CA TYR A 99 -10.70 6.02 -10.02
C TYR A 99 -11.40 6.57 -11.26
N LYS A 100 -11.04 7.78 -11.72
CA LYS A 100 -11.49 8.27 -13.03
C LYS A 100 -10.99 7.38 -14.17
N ALA A 101 -9.71 7.02 -14.17
CA ALA A 101 -9.14 6.14 -15.18
C ALA A 101 -9.75 4.72 -15.14
N LEU A 102 -9.96 4.15 -13.94
CA LEU A 102 -10.63 2.86 -13.81
C LEU A 102 -12.05 2.89 -14.41
N ASN A 103 -12.78 3.98 -14.18
CA ASN A 103 -14.11 4.17 -14.78
C ASN A 103 -14.06 4.29 -16.31
N ASP A 104 -13.10 5.07 -16.85
CA ASP A 104 -12.92 5.25 -18.29
C ASP A 104 -12.56 3.95 -19.02
N HIS A 105 -11.90 3.02 -18.32
CA HIS A 105 -11.54 1.68 -18.83
C HIS A 105 -12.58 0.60 -18.50
N HIS A 106 -13.76 1.00 -18.01
CA HIS A 106 -14.89 0.12 -17.69
C HIS A 106 -14.54 -0.97 -16.67
N VAL A 107 -13.64 -0.67 -15.72
CA VAL A 107 -13.26 -1.62 -14.67
C VAL A 107 -14.40 -1.80 -13.67
N TYR A 108 -14.76 -3.06 -13.40
CA TYR A 108 -15.78 -3.45 -12.44
C TYR A 108 -15.23 -3.36 -11.00
N LEU A 109 -15.58 -2.30 -10.26
CA LEU A 109 -14.91 -1.95 -8.99
C LEU A 109 -15.10 -2.98 -7.88
N GLU A 110 -16.26 -3.64 -7.82
CA GLU A 110 -16.59 -4.70 -6.87
C GLU A 110 -15.67 -5.91 -7.04
N GLY A 111 -15.07 -6.08 -8.22
CA GLY A 111 -14.06 -7.09 -8.54
C GLY A 111 -12.62 -6.57 -8.47
N THR A 112 -12.33 -5.53 -7.66
CA THR A 112 -10.98 -4.98 -7.48
C THR A 112 -10.57 -4.88 -6.00
N LEU A 113 -9.29 -4.63 -5.74
CA LEU A 113 -8.81 -4.16 -4.45
C LEU A 113 -7.90 -2.95 -4.65
N LEU A 114 -7.92 -2.00 -3.70
CA LEU A 114 -6.96 -0.89 -3.68
C LEU A 114 -5.83 -1.21 -2.70
N LYS A 115 -4.59 -0.96 -3.09
CA LYS A 115 -3.40 -1.02 -2.22
C LYS A 115 -2.70 0.34 -2.20
N PRO A 116 -3.17 1.30 -1.38
CA PRO A 116 -2.57 2.62 -1.32
C PRO A 116 -1.52 2.67 -0.21
N ASN A 117 -0.67 3.70 -0.23
CA ASN A 117 0.04 4.13 0.97
C ASN A 117 -0.96 4.61 2.04
N MET A 118 -0.58 4.47 3.31
CA MET A 118 -1.21 5.28 4.36
C MET A 118 -0.81 6.74 4.17
N VAL A 119 -1.64 7.67 4.65
CA VAL A 119 -1.29 9.09 4.64
C VAL A 119 -0.40 9.37 5.84
N THR A 120 0.90 9.48 5.61
CA THR A 120 1.92 9.79 6.62
C THR A 120 2.75 10.98 6.19
N ALA A 121 3.38 11.67 7.14
CA ALA A 121 4.40 12.65 6.79
C ALA A 121 5.60 11.97 6.11
N GLY A 122 6.40 12.75 5.39
CA GLY A 122 7.64 12.31 4.79
C GLY A 122 8.62 11.77 5.84
N HIS A 123 9.48 10.84 5.43
CA HIS A 123 10.42 10.16 6.31
C HIS A 123 11.33 11.13 7.06
N SER A 124 11.77 12.21 6.39
CA SER A 124 12.62 13.25 6.94
C SER A 124 11.83 14.40 7.58
N CYS A 125 10.50 14.29 7.69
CA CYS A 125 9.69 15.34 8.30
C CYS A 125 10.06 15.49 9.80
N PRO A 126 10.39 16.71 10.26
CA PRO A 126 10.77 16.95 11.64
C PRO A 126 9.58 16.79 12.59
N LYS A 127 8.36 17.11 12.12
CA LYS A 127 7.13 16.93 12.89
C LYS A 127 6.72 15.47 12.89
N LYS A 128 6.50 14.91 14.08
CA LYS A 128 5.94 13.56 14.26
C LYS A 128 4.43 13.65 14.46
N TYR A 129 3.74 12.64 13.95
CA TYR A 129 2.29 12.53 14.00
C TYR A 129 1.91 11.24 14.71
N THR A 130 0.84 11.28 15.46
CA THR A 130 0.27 10.13 16.16
C THR A 130 -0.42 9.17 15.18
N PRO A 131 -0.59 7.89 15.55
CA PRO A 131 -1.40 6.96 14.75
C PRO A 131 -2.83 7.45 14.51
N GLN A 132 -3.41 8.22 15.44
CA GLN A 132 -4.75 8.80 15.31
C GLN A 132 -4.80 9.90 14.24
N GLU A 133 -3.78 10.74 14.15
CA GLU A 133 -3.67 11.76 13.09
C GLU A 133 -3.47 11.11 11.72
N VAL A 134 -2.59 10.10 11.64
CA VAL A 134 -2.39 9.28 10.42
C VAL A 134 -3.71 8.62 10.01
N ALA A 135 -4.44 8.05 10.97
CA ALA A 135 -5.73 7.42 10.71
C ALA A 135 -6.78 8.39 10.19
N MET A 136 -6.91 9.57 10.82
CA MET A 136 -7.85 10.60 10.39
C MET A 136 -7.55 11.09 8.98
N ALA A 137 -6.29 11.41 8.69
CA ALA A 137 -5.87 11.87 7.36
C ALA A 137 -6.08 10.79 6.29
N THR A 138 -5.74 9.53 6.61
CA THR A 138 -5.90 8.39 5.70
C THR A 138 -7.37 8.13 5.38
N VAL A 139 -8.22 7.97 6.40
CA VAL A 139 -9.65 7.68 6.18
C VAL A 139 -10.35 8.85 5.49
N THR A 140 -9.97 10.10 5.80
CA THR A 140 -10.50 11.28 5.10
C THR A 140 -10.15 11.26 3.61
N ALA A 141 -8.89 11.00 3.25
CA ALA A 141 -8.47 10.94 1.85
C ALA A 141 -9.21 9.85 1.08
N LEU A 142 -9.37 8.67 1.69
CA LEU A 142 -10.12 7.56 1.09
C LEU A 142 -11.60 7.92 0.93
N HIS A 143 -12.23 8.49 1.96
CA HIS A 143 -13.63 8.91 1.92
C HIS A 143 -13.92 9.94 0.82
N ARG A 144 -12.95 10.78 0.49
CA ARG A 144 -13.09 11.80 -0.56
C ARG A 144 -12.90 11.26 -1.98
N THR A 145 -12.39 10.04 -2.16
CA THR A 145 -11.89 9.60 -3.47
C THR A 145 -12.25 8.17 -3.88
N VAL A 146 -12.44 7.26 -2.95
CA VAL A 146 -12.72 5.85 -3.23
C VAL A 146 -14.24 5.66 -3.33
N PRO A 147 -14.78 5.07 -4.40
CA PRO A 147 -16.19 4.68 -4.46
C PRO A 147 -16.51 3.53 -3.50
N ALA A 148 -17.70 3.55 -2.89
CA ALA A 148 -18.14 2.51 -1.94
C ALA A 148 -18.26 1.09 -2.56
N ALA A 149 -18.30 0.99 -3.89
CA ALA A 149 -18.35 -0.28 -4.62
C ALA A 149 -17.07 -1.13 -4.46
N VAL A 150 -15.93 -0.50 -4.16
CA VAL A 150 -14.70 -1.25 -3.88
C VAL A 150 -14.92 -2.11 -2.62
N PRO A 151 -14.56 -3.41 -2.60
CA PRO A 151 -14.83 -4.25 -1.45
C PRO A 151 -13.80 -4.07 -0.32
N GLY A 152 -12.56 -3.72 -0.67
CA GLY A 152 -11.47 -3.66 0.29
C GLY A 152 -10.27 -2.82 -0.13
N ILE A 153 -9.59 -2.31 0.90
CA ILE A 153 -8.36 -1.53 0.83
C ILE A 153 -7.31 -2.25 1.65
N CYS A 154 -6.25 -2.72 1.00
CA CYS A 154 -5.18 -3.50 1.58
C CYS A 154 -3.91 -2.68 1.64
N PHE A 155 -3.69 -1.90 2.70
CA PHE A 155 -2.56 -0.95 2.78
C PHE A 155 -1.20 -1.61 2.59
N LEU A 156 -0.32 -0.95 1.84
CA LEU A 156 1.12 -1.24 1.88
C LEU A 156 1.74 -0.65 3.17
N SER A 157 2.80 -1.27 3.67
CA SER A 157 3.50 -0.75 4.86
C SER A 157 4.49 0.37 4.53
N GLY A 158 4.94 0.47 3.28
CA GLY A 158 5.98 1.41 2.89
C GLY A 158 7.25 1.17 3.73
N GLY A 159 7.86 2.25 4.22
CA GLY A 159 9.04 2.21 5.09
C GLY A 159 8.76 2.11 6.59
N GLN A 160 7.49 1.95 7.00
CA GLN A 160 7.12 1.85 8.41
C GLN A 160 7.79 0.64 9.07
N SER A 161 8.10 0.77 10.36
CA SER A 161 8.47 -0.41 11.17
C SER A 161 7.31 -1.40 11.25
N GLU A 162 7.59 -2.65 11.66
CA GLU A 162 6.51 -3.63 11.83
C GLU A 162 5.47 -3.12 12.81
N GLU A 163 5.90 -2.60 13.97
CA GLU A 163 5.01 -2.11 15.01
C GLU A 163 4.21 -0.88 14.59
N GLU A 164 4.87 0.08 13.94
CA GLU A 164 4.22 1.30 13.43
C GLU A 164 3.10 0.97 12.44
N ALA A 165 3.35 0.05 11.51
CA ALA A 165 2.35 -0.37 10.53
C ALA A 165 1.09 -0.95 11.21
N SER A 166 1.26 -1.77 12.27
CA SER A 166 0.13 -2.29 13.05
C SER A 166 -0.60 -1.23 13.85
N LEU A 167 0.13 -0.30 14.47
CA LEU A 167 -0.47 0.78 15.25
C LEU A 167 -1.31 1.70 14.37
N ASN A 168 -0.79 2.07 13.21
CA ASN A 168 -1.49 2.90 12.23
C ASN A 168 -2.72 2.16 11.67
N LEU A 169 -2.59 0.89 11.28
CA LEU A 169 -3.73 0.10 10.79
C LEU A 169 -4.83 -0.05 11.85
N ASN A 170 -4.44 -0.27 13.10
CA ASN A 170 -5.37 -0.37 14.23
C ASN A 170 -6.09 0.96 14.47
N ALA A 171 -5.36 2.08 14.42
CA ALA A 171 -5.95 3.42 14.55
C ALA A 171 -6.88 3.75 13.38
N ILE A 172 -6.53 3.36 12.14
CA ILE A 172 -7.38 3.50 10.95
C ILE A 172 -8.72 2.77 11.16
N ASN A 173 -8.69 1.54 11.66
CA ASN A 173 -9.92 0.78 11.92
C ASN A 173 -10.73 1.33 13.11
N LYS A 174 -10.08 2.00 14.07
CA LYS A 174 -10.74 2.71 15.19
C LYS A 174 -11.21 4.12 14.83
N CYS A 175 -10.84 4.66 13.67
CA CYS A 175 -11.23 6.00 13.25
C CYS A 175 -12.76 6.14 13.26
N PRO A 176 -13.35 7.22 13.80
CA PRO A 176 -14.80 7.35 13.95
C PRO A 176 -15.54 7.63 12.63
N LEU A 177 -14.84 7.94 11.53
CA LEU A 177 -15.46 8.22 10.24
C LEU A 177 -16.09 6.95 9.61
N PRO A 178 -17.13 7.10 8.76
CA PRO A 178 -17.67 5.98 7.98
C PRO A 178 -16.62 5.34 7.08
N LYS A 179 -16.66 4.00 7.00
CA LYS A 179 -15.72 3.17 6.22
C LYS A 179 -16.51 2.09 5.49
N PRO A 180 -17.05 2.35 4.28
CA PRO A 180 -17.82 1.35 3.54
C PRO A 180 -16.95 0.19 3.01
N TRP A 181 -15.62 0.34 3.01
CA TRP A 181 -14.65 -0.68 2.61
C TRP A 181 -14.13 -1.49 3.80
N LYS A 182 -13.68 -2.72 3.56
CA LYS A 182 -12.77 -3.39 4.50
C LYS A 182 -11.39 -2.73 4.47
N LEU A 183 -10.84 -2.37 5.63
CA LEU A 183 -9.51 -1.77 5.76
C LEU A 183 -8.52 -2.77 6.37
N THR A 184 -7.63 -3.32 5.55
CA THR A 184 -6.71 -4.40 5.91
C THR A 184 -5.29 -4.15 5.40
N PHE A 185 -4.40 -5.15 5.44
CA PHE A 185 -2.99 -5.02 5.08
C PHE A 185 -2.61 -5.90 3.88
N SER A 186 -1.66 -5.41 3.09
CA SER A 186 -0.87 -6.16 2.12
C SER A 186 0.61 -5.87 2.38
N TYR A 187 1.15 -6.48 3.43
CA TYR A 187 2.48 -6.19 3.97
C TYR A 187 3.54 -7.19 3.50
N GLY A 188 4.66 -6.65 3.04
CA GLY A 188 5.92 -7.38 2.88
C GLY A 188 6.80 -7.18 4.11
N ARG A 189 7.61 -6.10 4.09
CA ARG A 189 8.56 -5.76 5.16
C ARG A 189 7.95 -5.79 6.57
N ALA A 190 6.78 -5.18 6.78
CA ALA A 190 6.12 -5.12 8.09
C ALA A 190 5.57 -6.46 8.63
N LEU A 191 5.65 -7.52 7.82
CA LEU A 191 5.27 -8.90 8.19
C LEU A 191 6.50 -9.82 8.28
N GLN A 192 7.58 -9.48 7.59
CA GLN A 192 8.72 -10.38 7.35
C GLN A 192 10.01 -9.95 8.04
N ALA A 193 10.16 -8.70 8.49
CA ALA A 193 11.44 -8.20 8.99
C ALA A 193 11.96 -8.99 10.20
N SER A 194 11.11 -9.20 11.22
CA SER A 194 11.50 -10.01 12.39
C SER A 194 11.70 -11.49 12.03
N ALA A 195 10.92 -12.01 11.08
CA ALA A 195 11.04 -13.39 10.62
C ALA A 195 12.37 -13.63 9.89
N LEU A 196 12.77 -12.72 9.00
CA LEU A 196 14.06 -12.76 8.29
C LEU A 196 15.23 -12.62 9.26
N ALA A 197 15.13 -11.73 10.25
CA ALA A 197 16.14 -11.59 11.29
C ALA A 197 16.29 -12.88 12.12
N ALA A 198 15.17 -13.48 12.54
CA ALA A 198 15.17 -14.76 13.26
C ALA A 198 15.74 -15.90 12.40
N TRP A 199 15.44 -15.93 11.11
CA TRP A 199 15.94 -16.96 10.21
C TRP A 199 17.46 -16.90 10.06
N SER A 200 18.01 -15.72 9.77
CA SER A 200 19.45 -15.53 9.50
C SER A 200 20.02 -16.48 8.44
N GLY A 201 19.20 -16.98 7.51
CA GLY A 201 19.61 -17.93 6.46
C GLY A 201 19.88 -19.36 6.94
N LYS A 202 19.59 -19.68 8.21
CA LYS A 202 19.96 -20.94 8.86
C LYS A 202 18.76 -21.90 8.96
N PRO A 203 18.82 -23.12 8.39
CA PRO A 203 17.71 -24.09 8.43
C PRO A 203 17.24 -24.43 9.85
N GLU A 204 18.14 -24.48 10.82
CA GLU A 204 17.85 -24.76 12.24
C GLU A 204 16.94 -23.72 12.89
N ASN A 205 16.89 -22.49 12.35
CA ASN A 205 16.06 -21.40 12.88
C ASN A 205 14.62 -21.43 12.36
N LYS A 206 14.22 -22.43 11.56
CA LYS A 206 12.90 -22.52 10.93
C LYS A 206 11.74 -22.25 11.91
N LYS A 207 11.80 -22.82 13.12
CA LYS A 207 10.76 -22.65 14.14
C LYS A 207 10.67 -21.19 14.61
N ALA A 208 11.80 -20.57 14.95
CA ALA A 208 11.85 -19.18 15.38
C ALA A 208 11.36 -18.21 14.29
N THR A 209 11.70 -18.47 13.03
CA THR A 209 11.19 -17.73 11.86
C THR A 209 9.67 -17.80 11.76
N GLN A 210 9.11 -19.00 11.87
CA GLN A 210 7.66 -19.22 11.77
C GLN A 210 6.93 -18.55 12.94
N GLU A 211 7.44 -18.67 14.17
CA GLU A 211 6.87 -18.02 15.35
C GLU A 211 6.88 -16.49 15.22
N ALA A 212 8.00 -15.89 14.77
CA ALA A 212 8.09 -14.46 14.53
C ALA A 212 7.09 -13.97 13.47
N PHE A 213 6.98 -14.69 12.35
CA PHE A 213 6.01 -14.38 11.31
C PHE A 213 4.56 -14.50 11.80
N CYS A 214 4.21 -15.59 12.48
CA CYS A 214 2.87 -15.83 13.02
C CYS A 214 2.47 -14.77 14.05
N LYS A 215 3.41 -14.35 14.91
CA LYS A 215 3.19 -13.24 15.86
C LYS A 215 2.80 -11.97 15.13
N ARG A 216 3.52 -11.59 14.06
CA ARG A 216 3.20 -10.41 13.25
C ARG A 216 1.88 -10.54 12.48
N ALA A 217 1.58 -11.73 11.95
CA ALA A 217 0.31 -12.00 11.29
C ALA A 217 -0.88 -11.87 12.25
N GLN A 218 -0.78 -12.41 13.47
CA GLN A 218 -1.80 -12.29 14.51
C GLN A 218 -2.03 -10.84 14.92
N ILE A 219 -0.95 -10.08 15.17
CA ILE A 219 -1.01 -8.66 15.52
C ILE A 219 -1.74 -7.86 14.42
N ASN A 220 -1.35 -8.02 13.16
CA ASN A 220 -1.99 -7.32 12.06
C ASN A 220 -3.44 -7.77 11.83
N GLY A 221 -3.76 -9.06 12.06
CA GLY A 221 -5.12 -9.56 12.05
C GLY A 221 -6.03 -8.92 13.11
N LEU A 222 -5.50 -8.63 14.30
CA LEU A 222 -6.19 -7.85 15.33
C LEU A 222 -6.29 -6.36 14.94
N ALA A 223 -5.25 -5.79 14.34
CA ALA A 223 -5.24 -4.40 13.89
C ALA A 223 -6.32 -4.12 12.83
N CYS A 224 -6.58 -5.05 11.90
CA CYS A 224 -7.70 -4.96 10.95
C CYS A 224 -9.08 -4.88 11.59
N LYS A 225 -9.21 -5.32 12.85
CA LYS A 225 -10.46 -5.29 13.60
C LYS A 225 -10.52 -4.10 14.56
N GLY A 226 -9.48 -3.27 14.62
CA GLY A 226 -9.35 -2.25 15.67
C GLY A 226 -9.20 -2.86 17.07
N GLN A 227 -8.68 -4.09 17.16
CA GLN A 227 -8.58 -4.85 18.42
C GLN A 227 -7.14 -5.07 18.87
N TYR A 228 -6.16 -4.53 18.15
CA TYR A 228 -4.78 -4.62 18.60
C TYR A 228 -4.59 -3.71 19.82
N ILE A 229 -4.14 -4.32 20.92
CA ILE A 229 -3.72 -3.67 22.14
C ILE A 229 -2.24 -4.01 22.28
N VAL A 230 -1.40 -2.99 22.46
CA VAL A 230 0.03 -3.19 22.67
C VAL A 230 0.22 -3.87 24.02
N SER A 231 0.56 -5.16 24.01
CA SER A 231 0.86 -5.93 25.22
C SER A 231 2.38 -6.09 25.33
N GLY A 232 3.03 -5.31 26.21
CA GLY A 232 4.46 -5.44 26.54
C GLY A 232 5.43 -4.67 25.63
N LYS A 233 6.73 -4.89 25.83
CA LYS A 233 7.81 -4.28 25.03
C LYS A 233 7.84 -4.95 23.65
N SER A 234 7.45 -4.26 22.58
CA SER A 234 7.72 -4.73 21.22
C SER A 234 9.23 -4.92 21.03
N ASP A 235 9.62 -6.05 20.43
CA ASP A 235 11.02 -6.42 20.20
C ASP A 235 11.75 -5.32 19.40
N ALA A 236 13.04 -5.10 19.66
CA ALA A 236 13.80 -4.01 19.04
C ALA A 236 13.75 -4.05 17.50
N ALA A 237 13.76 -5.26 16.92
CA ALA A 237 13.62 -5.48 15.48
C ALA A 237 12.27 -4.98 14.93
N ALA A 238 11.18 -5.15 15.67
CA ALA A 238 9.84 -4.73 15.25
C ALA A 238 9.67 -3.20 15.24
N LYS A 239 10.52 -2.48 15.97
CA LYS A 239 10.51 -1.00 16.05
C LYS A 239 11.46 -0.33 15.06
N GLN A 240 12.33 -1.10 14.42
CA GLN A 240 13.30 -0.54 13.48
C GLN A 240 12.61 -0.04 12.22
N SER A 241 12.93 1.18 11.80
CA SER A 241 12.48 1.72 10.51
C SER A 241 12.89 0.78 9.39
N LEU A 242 11.94 0.48 8.49
CA LEU A 242 12.17 -0.38 7.32
C LEU A 242 12.33 0.46 6.06
N PHE A 243 12.48 1.79 6.19
CA PHE A 243 12.62 2.71 5.07
C PHE A 243 13.86 2.42 4.24
N THR A 244 13.71 2.58 2.93
CA THR A 244 14.81 2.55 1.96
C THR A 244 14.51 3.64 0.95
N ALA A 245 15.44 4.59 0.78
CA ALA A 245 15.25 5.72 -0.13
C ALA A 245 14.99 5.23 -1.56
N SER A 246 13.96 5.77 -2.19
CA SER A 246 13.59 5.45 -3.59
C SER A 246 13.43 3.95 -3.85
N TYR A 247 12.78 3.24 -2.92
CA TYR A 247 12.62 1.78 -2.96
C TYR A 247 11.95 1.28 -4.27
N THR A 248 12.68 0.45 -5.00
CA THR A 248 12.23 -0.35 -6.14
C THR A 248 12.26 -1.84 -5.77
N TYR A 249 11.30 -2.60 -6.28
CA TYR A 249 11.29 -4.07 -6.15
C TYR A 249 12.38 -4.71 -7.02
#